data_AF-A0A8B8CQP9-F1
#
_entry.id   AF-A0A8B8CQP9-F1
#
_cell.length_a   1.000
_cell.length_b   1.000
_cell.length_c   1.000
_cell.angle_alpha   90.00
_cell.angle_beta   90.00
_cell.angle_gamma   90.00
#
_symmetry.space_group_name_H-M   'P 1'
#
loop_
_entity.id
_entity.type
_entity.pdbx_description
1 polymer ?
#
loop_
_entity_poly.entity_id
_entity_poly.type
_entity_poly.pdbx_seq_one_letter_code
_entity_poly.pdbx_strand_id
1 'polypeptide(L)'
;MANTRRIAKEKLRDIFYDIPLEESFEKIRITKEEKEENRRKSEELIEKNMQKMDEWIKAFENRKIVAAQREEKSAAKKKLVEDQLYDHFGYQISASSTKAKDYLKEVAEKEKKAKKIQFQLMKQEKEKAQLKELLQREAEEEIK
;
A
#
# COMPACT_ATOMS: atom_id res chain seq x y z
N MET A 1 -7.27 -37.24 -64.05
CA MET A 1 -7.34 -36.38 -62.84
C MET A 1 -8.50 -36.70 -61.88
N ALA A 2 -9.52 -37.48 -62.27
CA ALA A 2 -10.65 -37.79 -61.39
C ALA A 2 -10.33 -38.78 -60.25
N ASN A 3 -9.41 -39.73 -60.48
CA ASN A 3 -9.12 -40.81 -59.54
C ASN A 3 -8.33 -40.35 -58.29
N THR A 4 -7.38 -39.44 -58.46
CA THR A 4 -6.58 -38.86 -57.36
C THR A 4 -7.42 -37.99 -56.41
N ARG A 5 -8.41 -37.25 -56.94
CA ARG A 5 -9.36 -36.47 -56.12
C ARG A 5 -10.29 -37.35 -55.29
N ARG A 6 -10.60 -38.56 -55.76
CA ARG A 6 -11.47 -39.51 -55.05
C ARG A 6 -10.73 -40.17 -53.87
N ILE A 7 -9.50 -40.63 -54.10
CA ILE A 7 -8.61 -41.20 -53.06
C ILE A 7 -8.31 -40.18 -51.96
N ALA A 8 -8.09 -38.91 -52.30
CA ALA A 8 -7.86 -37.86 -51.32
C ALA A 8 -9.10 -37.58 -50.43
N LYS A 9 -10.31 -37.65 -51.01
CA LYS A 9 -11.57 -37.48 -50.26
C LYS A 9 -11.89 -38.67 -49.36
N GLU A 10 -11.48 -39.86 -49.73
CA GLU A 10 -11.67 -41.10 -48.96
C GLU A 10 -10.73 -41.12 -47.75
N LYS A 11 -9.44 -40.85 -47.95
CA LYS A 11 -8.47 -40.65 -46.85
C LYS A 11 -8.87 -39.56 -45.85
N LEU A 12 -9.50 -38.49 -46.33
CA LEU A 12 -10.02 -37.42 -45.46
C LEU A 12 -11.22 -37.84 -44.62
N ARG A 13 -12.06 -38.80 -45.08
CA ARG A 13 -13.16 -39.34 -44.28
C ARG A 13 -12.64 -40.25 -43.18
N ASP A 14 -11.70 -41.12 -43.53
CA ASP A 14 -11.05 -42.03 -42.58
C ASP A 14 -10.39 -41.22 -41.45
N ILE A 15 -9.62 -40.17 -41.77
CA ILE A 15 -8.99 -39.33 -40.73
C ILE A 15 -9.99 -38.57 -39.85
N PHE A 16 -11.16 -38.17 -40.37
CA PHE A 16 -12.14 -37.36 -39.61
C PHE A 16 -13.17 -38.20 -38.85
N TYR A 17 -13.49 -39.40 -39.33
CA TYR A 17 -14.57 -40.24 -38.81
C TYR A 17 -14.10 -41.60 -38.25
N ASP A 18 -12.82 -41.98 -38.40
CA ASP A 18 -12.27 -43.22 -37.80
C ASP A 18 -11.80 -43.04 -36.35
N ILE A 19 -12.11 -41.92 -35.69
CA ILE A 19 -11.93 -41.86 -34.24
C ILE A 19 -12.92 -42.86 -33.64
N PRO A 20 -12.46 -43.94 -32.97
CA PRO A 20 -13.35 -44.94 -32.40
C PRO A 20 -14.38 -44.26 -31.48
N LEU A 21 -15.61 -44.79 -31.48
CA LEU A 21 -16.71 -44.21 -30.70
C LEU A 21 -16.32 -44.12 -29.21
N GLU A 22 -15.65 -45.15 -28.68
CA GLU A 22 -15.00 -45.17 -27.37
C GLU A 22 -14.06 -43.97 -27.14
N GLU A 23 -13.15 -43.67 -28.07
CA GLU A 23 -12.23 -42.52 -27.92
C GLU A 23 -12.98 -41.19 -27.91
N SER A 24 -14.09 -41.10 -28.66
CA SER A 24 -14.94 -39.90 -28.68
C SER A 24 -15.68 -39.73 -27.35
N PHE A 25 -16.20 -40.82 -26.76
CA PHE A 25 -16.82 -40.78 -25.43
C PHE A 25 -15.82 -40.44 -24.33
N GLU A 26 -14.61 -41.00 -24.39
CA GLU A 26 -13.56 -40.72 -23.41
C GLU A 26 -13.10 -39.24 -23.50
N LYS A 27 -12.96 -38.71 -24.72
CA LYS A 27 -12.69 -37.26 -24.92
C LYS A 27 -13.81 -36.39 -24.34
N ILE A 28 -15.08 -36.75 -24.56
CA ILE A 28 -16.23 -36.02 -24.01
C ILE A 28 -16.22 -36.08 -22.48
N ARG A 29 -15.89 -37.24 -21.90
CA ARG A 29 -15.79 -37.42 -20.45
C ARG A 29 -14.68 -36.55 -19.86
N ILE A 30 -13.47 -36.60 -20.40
CA ILE A 30 -12.34 -35.77 -19.98
C ILE A 30 -12.70 -34.29 -20.08
N THR A 31 -13.30 -33.87 -21.20
CA THR A 31 -13.71 -32.47 -21.39
C THR A 31 -14.76 -32.01 -20.37
N LYS A 32 -15.68 -32.91 -19.97
CA LYS A 32 -16.67 -32.62 -18.91
C LYS A 32 -15.99 -32.52 -17.56
N GLU A 33 -15.09 -33.44 -17.23
CA GLU A 33 -14.33 -33.45 -15.98
C GLU A 33 -13.46 -32.18 -15.85
N GLU A 34 -12.75 -31.76 -16.91
CA GLU A 34 -11.98 -30.51 -16.94
C GLU A 34 -12.88 -29.26 -16.77
N LYS A 35 -14.05 -29.24 -17.41
CA LYS A 35 -15.01 -28.13 -17.24
C LYS A 35 -15.54 -28.06 -15.81
N GLU A 36 -15.83 -29.20 -15.19
CA GLU A 36 -16.29 -29.30 -13.80
C GLU A 36 -15.20 -28.82 -12.84
N GLU A 37 -13.94 -29.24 -13.06
CA GLU A 37 -12.80 -28.82 -12.25
C GLU A 37 -12.53 -27.32 -12.39
N ASN A 38 -12.59 -26.78 -13.61
CA ASN A 38 -12.45 -25.35 -13.85
C ASN A 38 -13.59 -24.55 -13.20
N ARG A 39 -14.83 -25.07 -13.21
CA ARG A 39 -15.95 -24.45 -12.50
C ARG A 39 -15.68 -24.40 -11.00
N ARG A 40 -15.25 -25.51 -10.40
CA ARG A 40 -14.90 -25.58 -8.97
C ARG A 40 -13.78 -24.62 -8.60
N LYS A 41 -12.69 -24.57 -9.39
CA LYS A 41 -11.58 -23.62 -9.18
C LYS A 41 -12.05 -22.16 -9.27
N SER A 42 -12.94 -21.86 -10.20
CA SER A 42 -13.52 -20.52 -10.34
C SER A 42 -14.40 -20.15 -9.13
N GLU A 43 -15.26 -21.07 -8.67
CA GLU A 43 -16.11 -20.87 -7.49
C GLU A 43 -15.26 -20.63 -6.23
N GLU A 44 -14.21 -21.43 -6.02
CA GLU A 44 -13.28 -21.28 -4.89
C GLU A 44 -12.53 -19.93 -4.93
N LEU A 45 -12.12 -19.48 -6.11
CA LEU A 45 -11.46 -18.18 -6.28
C LEU A 45 -12.42 -17.02 -6.00
N ILE A 46 -13.67 -17.12 -6.46
CA ILE A 46 -14.71 -16.14 -6.16
C ILE A 46 -14.94 -16.07 -4.66
N GLU A 47 -15.08 -17.21 -3.98
CA GLU A 47 -15.29 -17.25 -2.52
C GLU A 47 -14.13 -16.63 -1.74
N LYS A 48 -12.89 -16.97 -2.11
CA LYS A 48 -11.67 -16.36 -1.53
C LYS A 48 -11.62 -14.84 -1.72
N ASN A 49 -12.08 -14.35 -2.87
CA ASN A 49 -12.12 -12.91 -3.15
C ASN A 49 -13.25 -12.22 -2.39
N MET A 50 -14.42 -12.87 -2.27
CA MET A 50 -15.56 -12.36 -1.49
C MET A 50 -15.19 -12.16 -0.02
N GLN A 51 -14.40 -13.06 0.57
CA GLN A 51 -13.91 -12.92 1.94
C GLN A 51 -13.04 -11.66 2.15
N LYS A 52 -12.30 -11.23 1.11
CA LYS A 52 -11.42 -10.04 1.16
C LYS A 52 -12.12 -8.75 0.74
N MET A 53 -13.35 -8.85 0.23
CA MET A 53 -14.06 -7.72 -0.36
C MET A 53 -14.35 -6.63 0.68
N ASP A 54 -14.75 -7.01 1.90
CA ASP A 54 -15.01 -6.06 2.98
C ASP A 54 -13.74 -5.30 3.40
N GLU A 55 -12.59 -5.97 3.43
CA GLU A 55 -11.30 -5.33 3.73
C GLU A 55 -10.92 -4.33 2.64
N TRP A 56 -11.15 -4.68 1.37
CA TRP A 56 -10.89 -3.79 0.25
C TRP A 56 -11.82 -2.58 0.23
N ILE A 57 -13.10 -2.75 0.54
CA ILE A 57 -14.07 -1.66 0.68
C ILE A 57 -13.63 -0.71 1.80
N LYS A 58 -13.31 -1.24 2.99
CA LYS A 58 -12.81 -0.43 4.10
C LYS A 58 -11.51 0.30 3.75
N ALA A 59 -10.58 -0.38 3.08
CA ALA A 59 -9.33 0.23 2.64
C ALA A 59 -9.58 1.36 1.61
N PHE A 60 -10.55 1.19 0.72
CA PHE A 60 -10.93 2.21 -0.25
C PHE A 60 -11.58 3.43 0.42
N GLU A 61 -12.51 3.23 1.35
CA GLU A 61 -13.12 4.30 2.12
C GLU A 61 -12.08 5.08 2.94
N ASN A 62 -11.16 4.36 3.59
CA ASN A 62 -10.06 4.98 4.32
C ASN A 62 -9.16 5.81 3.40
N ARG A 63 -8.86 5.33 2.19
CA ARG A 63 -8.10 6.13 1.20
C ARG A 63 -8.84 7.40 0.81
N LYS A 64 -10.16 7.36 0.65
CA LYS A 64 -10.99 8.54 0.35
C LYS A 64 -10.96 9.56 1.48
N ILE A 65 -11.07 9.11 2.73
CA ILE A 65 -10.98 9.97 3.92
C ILE A 65 -9.59 10.61 4.02
N VAL A 66 -8.52 9.82 3.83
CA VAL A 66 -7.14 10.32 3.87
C VAL A 66 -6.87 11.34 2.76
N ALA A 67 -7.44 11.13 1.56
CA ALA A 67 -7.34 12.09 0.47
C ALA A 67 -8.01 13.43 0.82
N ALA A 68 -9.24 13.39 1.35
CA ALA A 68 -9.96 14.58 1.80
C ALA A 68 -9.18 15.33 2.90
N GLN A 69 -8.65 14.61 3.89
CA GLN A 69 -7.81 15.20 4.93
C GLN A 69 -6.49 15.78 4.40
N ARG A 70 -5.93 15.22 3.32
CA ARG A 70 -4.71 15.76 2.68
C ARG A 70 -5.00 17.09 2.01
N GLU A 71 -6.15 17.25 1.36
CA GLU A 71 -6.54 18.51 0.75
C GLU A 71 -6.73 19.62 1.80
N GLU A 72 -7.44 19.31 2.88
CA GLU A 72 -7.63 20.23 4.01
C GLU A 72 -6.30 20.62 4.66
N LYS A 73 -5.45 19.64 4.97
CA LYS A 73 -4.12 19.89 5.55
C LYS A 73 -3.20 20.61 4.58
N SER A 74 -3.36 20.43 3.27
CA SER A 74 -2.57 21.14 2.26
C SER A 74 -2.93 22.62 2.24
N ALA A 75 -4.22 22.96 2.28
CA ALA A 75 -4.67 24.36 2.34
C ALA A 75 -4.22 25.04 3.65
N ALA A 76 -4.38 24.37 4.79
CA ALA A 76 -3.93 24.90 6.08
C ALA A 76 -2.40 25.10 6.14
N LYS A 77 -1.63 24.15 5.61
CA LYS A 77 -0.16 24.27 5.54
C LYS A 77 0.28 25.38 4.60
N LYS A 78 -0.39 25.57 3.47
CA LYS A 78 -0.10 26.68 2.54
C LYS A 78 -0.30 28.02 3.22
N LYS A 79 -1.43 28.23 3.90
CA LYS A 79 -1.69 29.45 4.68
C LYS A 79 -0.63 29.68 5.75
N LEU A 80 -0.30 28.66 6.53
CA LEU A 80 0.71 28.79 7.59
C LEU A 80 2.09 29.15 7.04
N VAL A 81 2.47 28.62 5.87
CA VAL A 81 3.72 28.99 5.18
C VAL A 81 3.65 30.43 4.64
N GLU A 82 2.52 30.85 4.09
CA GLU A 82 2.32 32.23 3.62
C GLU A 82 2.39 33.23 4.77
N ASP A 83 1.77 32.93 5.92
CA ASP A 83 1.82 33.76 7.13
C ASP A 83 3.25 33.86 7.67
N GLN A 84 3.98 32.74 7.79
CA GLN A 84 5.40 32.75 8.22
C GLN A 84 6.29 33.57 7.29
N LEU A 85 6.06 33.49 5.98
CA LEU A 85 6.81 34.27 5.00
C LEU A 85 6.44 35.75 5.10
N TYR A 86 5.16 36.08 5.30
CA TYR A 86 4.71 37.46 5.49
C TYR A 86 5.30 38.07 6.76
N ASP A 87 5.27 37.35 7.89
CA ASP A 87 5.86 37.82 9.15
C ASP A 87 7.37 38.09 9.03
N HIS A 88 8.07 37.31 8.21
CA HIS A 88 9.51 37.49 8.03
C HIS A 88 9.88 38.60 7.03
N PHE A 89 9.18 38.67 5.89
CA PHE A 89 9.53 39.59 4.80
C PHE A 89 8.71 40.89 4.82
N GLY A 90 7.57 40.93 5.50
CA GLY A 90 6.67 42.10 5.59
C GLY A 90 5.77 42.33 4.38
N TYR A 91 5.80 41.43 3.39
CA TYR A 91 4.95 41.46 2.20
C TYR A 91 4.73 40.05 1.65
N GLN A 92 3.70 39.89 0.81
CA GLN A 92 3.41 38.60 0.20
C GLN A 92 4.50 38.20 -0.79
N ILE A 93 5.17 37.08 -0.51
CA ILE A 93 6.18 36.48 -1.38
C ILE A 93 5.77 35.05 -1.72
N SER A 94 5.96 34.65 -2.98
CA SER A 94 5.70 33.28 -3.39
C SER A 94 6.65 32.32 -2.67
N ALA A 95 6.10 31.24 -2.09
CA ALA A 95 6.88 30.15 -1.51
C ALA A 95 7.82 29.46 -2.53
N SER A 96 7.63 29.67 -3.83
CA SER A 96 8.51 29.15 -4.88
C SER A 96 9.78 30.00 -5.10
N SER A 97 9.81 31.22 -4.57
CA SER A 97 10.94 32.15 -4.66
C SER A 97 12.19 31.58 -3.98
N THR A 98 13.38 31.91 -4.50
CA THR A 98 14.65 31.50 -3.90
C THR A 98 14.78 31.99 -2.46
N LYS A 99 14.50 33.27 -2.21
CA LYS A 99 14.53 33.87 -0.86
C LYS A 99 13.59 33.17 0.13
N ALA A 100 12.38 32.83 -0.31
CA ALA A 100 11.40 32.11 0.52
C ALA A 100 11.86 30.69 0.82
N LYS A 101 12.40 29.98 -0.18
CA LYS A 101 12.93 28.61 -0.02
C LYS A 101 14.10 28.56 0.95
N ASP A 102 15.02 29.51 0.87
CA ASP A 102 16.21 29.54 1.72
C ASP A 102 15.83 29.85 3.17
N TYR A 103 14.93 30.80 3.41
CA TYR A 103 14.38 31.05 4.74
C TYR A 103 13.66 29.82 5.31
N LEU A 104 12.78 29.18 4.55
CA LEU A 104 12.05 27.99 5.02
C LEU A 104 12.99 26.83 5.34
N LYS A 105 14.11 26.69 4.62
CA LYS A 105 15.16 25.71 4.96
C LYS A 105 15.85 26.06 6.28
N GLU A 106 16.23 27.31 6.50
CA GLU A 106 16.85 27.73 7.76
C GLU A 106 15.94 27.51 8.97
N VAL A 107 14.66 27.85 8.83
CA VAL A 107 13.65 27.58 9.88
C VAL A 107 13.58 26.09 10.17
N ALA A 108 13.49 25.25 9.13
CA ALA A 108 13.46 23.80 9.29
C ALA A 108 14.73 23.23 9.95
N GLU A 109 15.91 23.80 9.68
CA GLU A 109 17.15 23.39 10.36
C GLU A 109 17.18 23.81 11.83
N LYS A 110 16.71 25.01 12.15
CA LYS A 110 16.59 25.49 13.54
C LYS A 110 15.63 24.60 14.34
N GLU A 111 14.47 24.24 13.76
CA GLU A 111 13.53 23.30 14.39
C GLU A 111 14.15 21.91 14.62
N LYS A 112 14.91 21.38 13.66
CA LYS A 112 15.60 20.09 13.83
C LYS A 112 16.62 20.14 14.98
N LYS A 113 17.39 21.23 15.07
CA LYS A 113 18.35 21.45 16.17
C LYS A 113 17.62 21.57 17.51
N ALA A 114 16.55 22.35 17.58
CA ALA A 114 15.73 22.50 18.78
C ALA A 114 15.13 21.17 19.27
N LYS A 115 14.61 20.33 18.37
CA LYS A 115 14.09 18.98 18.70
C LYS A 115 15.17 18.06 19.26
N LYS A 116 16.38 18.09 18.68
CA LYS A 116 17.51 17.32 19.22
C LYS A 116 17.89 17.76 20.62
N ILE A 117 17.91 19.08 20.87
CA ILE A 117 18.20 19.65 22.19
C ILE A 117 17.13 19.25 23.19
N GLN A 118 15.85 19.38 22.85
CA GLN A 118 14.74 18.93 23.71
C GLN A 118 14.83 17.45 24.05
N PHE A 119 15.18 16.60 23.08
CA PHE A 119 15.35 15.18 23.32
C PHE A 119 16.50 14.90 24.29
N GLN A 120 17.63 15.59 24.14
CA GLN A 120 18.76 15.47 25.07
C GLN A 120 18.42 15.96 26.48
N LEU A 121 17.70 17.08 26.59
CA LEU A 121 17.23 17.60 27.89
C LEU A 121 16.30 16.61 28.57
N MET A 122 15.31 16.06 27.86
CA MET A 122 14.42 15.03 28.42
C MET A 122 15.18 13.76 28.84
N LYS A 123 16.22 13.38 28.10
CA LYS A 123 17.07 12.24 28.47
C LYS A 123 17.82 12.52 29.78
N GLN A 124 18.45 13.69 29.89
CA GLN A 124 19.16 14.10 31.10
C GLN A 124 18.23 14.25 32.31
N GLU A 125 17.00 14.74 32.12
CA GLU A 125 16.01 14.82 33.20
C GLU A 125 15.61 13.43 33.71
N LYS A 126 15.44 12.45 32.82
CA LYS A 126 15.17 11.06 33.22
C LYS A 126 16.35 10.43 33.98
N GLU A 127 17.57 10.64 33.51
CA GLU A 127 18.78 10.15 34.19
C GLU A 127 18.93 10.80 35.58
N LYS A 128 18.69 12.11 35.70
CA LYS A 128 18.69 12.81 37.00
C LYS A 128 17.58 12.30 37.94
N ALA A 129 16.39 12.01 37.42
CA ALA A 129 15.30 11.46 38.22
C ALA A 129 15.64 10.07 38.76
N GLN A 130 16.23 9.20 37.93
CA GLN A 130 16.69 7.87 38.34
C GLN A 130 17.80 7.94 39.40
N LEU A 131 18.77 8.85 39.24
CA LEU A 131 19.83 9.07 40.24
C LEU A 131 19.27 9.59 41.57
N LYS A 132 18.27 10.49 41.51
CA LYS A 132 17.61 11.00 42.72
C LYS A 132 16.83 9.90 43.45
N GLU A 133 16.17 9.02 42.73
CA GLU A 133 15.45 7.87 43.30
C GLU A 133 16.42 6.87 43.95
N LEU A 134 17.55 6.58 43.30
CA LEU A 134 18.60 5.72 43.86
C LEU A 134 19.21 6.31 45.14
N LEU A 135 19.54 7.61 45.14
CA LEU A 135 20.03 8.31 46.33
C LEU A 135 19.01 8.31 47.48
N GLN A 136 17.71 8.42 47.18
CA GLN A 136 16.66 8.31 48.21
C GLN A 136 16.57 6.90 48.78
N ARG A 137 16.70 5.86 47.95
CA ARG A 137 16.72 4.46 48.42
C ARG A 137 17.96 4.15 49.26
N GLU A 138 19.14 4.61 48.85
CA GLU A 138 20.37 4.45 49.64
C GLU A 138 20.27 5.18 50.99
N ALA A 139 19.73 6.41 51.01
CA ALA A 139 19.51 7.15 52.25
C ALA A 139 18.47 6.48 53.18
N GLU A 140 17.47 5.79 52.63
CA GLU A 140 16.50 5.00 53.41
C GLU A 140 17.09 3.68 53.92
N GLU A 141 18.08 3.11 53.23
CA GLU A 141 18.82 1.92 53.66
C GLU A 141 19.86 2.23 54.75
N GLU A 142 20.52 3.39 54.73
CA GLU A 142 21.48 3.80 55.78
C GLU A 142 20.82 4.19 57.13
N ILE A 143 19.51 4.48 57.14
CA ILE A 143 18.77 4.84 58.36
C ILE A 143 18.18 3.60 59.07
N LYS A 144 18.26 2.40 58.46
CA LYS A 144 17.87 1.12 59.08
C LYS A 144 19.05 0.40 59.73
#